data_AF-A0A8B7DYY6-F1
#
_entry.id   AF-A0A8B7DYY6-F1
#
_cell.length_a   1.000
_cell.length_b   1.000
_cell.length_c   1.000
_cell.angle_alpha   90.00
_cell.angle_beta   90.00
_cell.angle_gamma   90.00
#
_symmetry.space_group_name_H-M   'P 1'
#
loop_
_entity.id
_entity.type
_entity.pdbx_description
1 polymer ?
#
loop_
_entity_poly.entity_id
_entity_poly.type
_entity_poly.pdbx_seq_one_letter_code
_entity_poly.pdbx_strand_id
1 'polypeptide(L)'
;MIKNNNKHLEKYYDEHVDKTLPEDYHRGDITSLKRMLAYFDAMMAACATFLVIPLRNLDLQEDTQSLLQFLASISSELIEYFVGFQIVLLIWENMNNRAIVIKRVDDFILTLVIFEMLVTSFLPFSLALQGHYPREKVSFLTTCVILGILQVIDIVIVLYAIHSPNLLHVNLKNWAKSELQDLILIMVFRPLVSFFLIIIAGAFVLVHYGVSWAFIALLIIIPTIRKIYWFVRRRVKKLELTEKNLFLDHFCKGNVPKERVEIMSDAAVAIVACILILDITDKKFPKKVDVNENGLVYKLSDMASEFFIYVASFCLVSALWYVNYAVLHLFKTVNSVVLYLQKAFLLFCCLCPLAGNMVLLIANKDNIETNIAIRYSAGIIFFSSISNFFIVVYGLLTGEKYFHEWASVKHFKKNKREHLYTLAKVLNLPFWSIFCFLGSLGSSSSAIYILYITSFGAPFSFFAFKFIFMNYLSKITALFLRQNYLVKENKELYASKEISLRQMSFSTVRLDNYVIRNENFN
;
A
#
# COMPACT_ATOMS: atom_id res chain seq x y z
N MET A 1 -24.49 -13.44 29.63
CA MET A 1 -23.17 -12.76 29.64
C MET A 1 -22.17 -13.35 28.65
N ILE A 2 -21.96 -14.67 28.57
CA ILE A 2 -20.99 -15.32 27.66
C ILE A 2 -21.21 -14.96 26.16
N LYS A 3 -22.47 -14.89 25.72
CA LYS A 3 -22.83 -14.54 24.33
C LYS A 3 -22.48 -13.09 23.94
N ASN A 4 -22.44 -12.16 24.90
CA ASN A 4 -22.04 -10.77 24.68
C ASN A 4 -20.51 -10.60 24.69
N ASN A 5 -19.81 -11.35 25.57
CA ASN A 5 -18.34 -11.38 25.54
C ASN A 5 -17.81 -11.96 24.24
N ASN A 6 -18.42 -13.02 23.70
CA ASN A 6 -17.98 -13.62 22.44
C ASN A 6 -18.23 -12.68 21.23
N LYS A 7 -19.32 -11.92 21.21
CA LYS A 7 -19.57 -10.88 20.18
C LYS A 7 -18.61 -9.70 20.28
N HIS A 8 -18.21 -9.32 21.50
CA HIS A 8 -17.22 -8.28 21.72
C HIS A 8 -15.82 -8.74 21.32
N LEU A 9 -15.42 -9.95 21.72
CA LEU A 9 -14.19 -10.60 21.28
C LEU A 9 -14.15 -10.75 19.76
N GLU A 10 -15.24 -11.13 19.10
CA GLU A 10 -15.29 -11.26 17.63
C GLU A 10 -15.16 -9.91 16.91
N LYS A 11 -15.65 -8.81 17.52
CA LYS A 11 -15.59 -7.45 16.96
C LYS A 11 -14.24 -6.76 17.19
N TYR A 12 -13.53 -7.11 18.26
CA TYR A 12 -12.24 -6.53 18.66
C TYR A 12 -11.10 -7.58 18.73
N TYR A 13 -11.25 -8.73 18.07
CA TYR A 13 -10.25 -9.81 18.14
C TYR A 13 -8.91 -9.36 17.59
N ASP A 14 -8.93 -8.53 16.54
CA ASP A 14 -7.73 -7.97 15.93
C ASP A 14 -6.93 -7.10 16.93
N GLU A 15 -7.62 -6.35 17.81
CA GLU A 15 -6.99 -5.60 18.91
C GLU A 15 -6.51 -6.52 20.06
N HIS A 16 -7.16 -7.66 20.25
CA HIS A 16 -6.79 -8.65 21.26
C HIS A 16 -5.56 -9.48 20.86
N VAL A 17 -5.39 -9.78 19.57
CA VAL A 17 -4.23 -10.49 19.00
C VAL A 17 -2.92 -9.70 19.14
N ASP A 18 -3.02 -8.37 19.22
CA ASP A 18 -1.85 -7.48 19.39
C ASP A 18 -1.58 -7.09 20.85
N LYS A 19 -2.38 -7.56 21.82
CA LYS A 19 -2.11 -7.36 23.24
C LYS A 19 -0.93 -8.24 23.69
N THR A 20 0.24 -7.63 23.79
CA THR A 20 1.34 -8.16 24.60
C THR A 20 0.99 -7.99 26.08
N LEU A 21 1.09 -9.05 26.90
CA LEU A 21 0.85 -9.00 28.36
C LEU A 21 1.56 -7.78 28.98
N PRO A 22 0.90 -7.03 29.90
CA PRO A 22 1.48 -5.80 30.45
C PRO A 22 2.68 -6.02 31.40
N GLU A 23 2.90 -7.24 31.92
CA GLU A 23 3.79 -7.43 33.08
C GLU A 23 4.53 -8.78 33.13
N ASP A 24 5.08 -9.27 32.01
CA ASP A 24 6.16 -10.26 32.13
C ASP A 24 7.49 -9.50 32.23
N TYR A 25 8.15 -9.57 33.38
CA TYR A 25 9.51 -9.07 33.62
C TYR A 25 10.39 -9.28 32.38
N HIS A 26 11.00 -8.20 31.89
CA HIS A 26 12.02 -8.23 30.86
C HIS A 26 13.12 -9.23 31.26
N ARG A 27 13.03 -10.48 30.78
CA ARG A 27 14.21 -11.32 30.61
C ARG A 27 14.96 -10.71 29.45
N GLY A 28 16.18 -10.22 29.67
CA GLY A 28 16.95 -9.41 28.72
C GLY A 28 17.02 -9.99 27.30
N ASP A 29 16.89 -11.31 27.15
CA ASP A 29 17.01 -12.02 25.88
C ASP A 29 15.70 -12.09 25.05
N ILE A 30 14.55 -11.69 25.60
CA ILE A 30 13.24 -11.77 24.91
C ILE A 30 12.69 -10.37 24.70
N THR A 31 12.61 -9.95 23.43
CA THR A 31 12.26 -8.58 23.04
C THR A 31 10.98 -8.49 22.21
N SER A 32 10.48 -7.27 22.04
CA SER A 32 9.30 -6.99 21.22
C SER A 32 9.59 -7.20 19.73
N LEU A 33 8.66 -7.85 19.03
CA LEU A 33 8.76 -8.16 17.61
C LEU A 33 8.67 -6.92 16.68
N LYS A 34 8.08 -5.80 17.15
CA LYS A 34 7.72 -4.64 16.30
C LYS A 34 8.88 -4.06 15.49
N ARG A 35 10.03 -3.81 16.13
CA ARG A 35 11.20 -3.23 15.45
C ARG A 35 11.80 -4.17 14.42
N MET A 36 11.89 -5.46 14.72
CA MET A 36 12.37 -6.47 13.78
C MET A 36 11.48 -6.53 12.54
N LEU A 37 10.16 -6.48 12.72
CA LEU A 37 9.21 -6.49 11.62
C LEU A 37 9.31 -5.25 10.73
N ALA A 38 9.46 -4.06 11.33
CA ALA A 38 9.65 -2.82 10.56
C ALA A 38 10.95 -2.87 9.73
N TYR A 39 12.02 -3.42 10.30
CA TYR A 39 13.28 -3.64 9.56
C TYR A 39 13.11 -4.63 8.41
N PHE A 40 12.39 -5.74 8.65
CA PHE A 40 12.07 -6.72 7.62
C PHE A 40 11.22 -6.12 6.49
N ASP A 41 10.21 -5.31 6.81
CA ASP A 41 9.38 -4.61 5.82
C ASP A 41 10.23 -3.70 4.93
N ALA A 42 11.08 -2.87 5.53
CA ALA A 42 11.96 -1.97 4.78
C ALA A 42 12.91 -2.75 3.86
N MET A 43 13.46 -3.88 4.34
CA MET A 43 14.33 -4.73 3.54
C MET A 43 13.60 -5.40 2.36
N MET A 44 12.39 -5.92 2.59
CA MET A 44 11.59 -6.51 1.51
C MET A 44 11.16 -5.47 0.48
N ALA A 45 10.84 -4.25 0.91
CA ALA A 45 10.57 -3.14 0.00
C ALA A 45 11.81 -2.79 -0.84
N ALA A 46 13.00 -2.80 -0.25
CA ALA A 46 14.26 -2.61 -0.99
C ALA A 46 14.52 -3.71 -2.02
N CYS A 47 14.39 -4.97 -1.62
CA CYS A 47 14.55 -6.10 -2.55
C CYS A 47 13.54 -6.04 -3.71
N ALA A 48 12.29 -5.71 -3.42
CA ALA A 48 11.24 -5.62 -4.44
C ALA A 48 11.47 -4.45 -5.42
N THR A 49 11.92 -3.29 -4.92
CA THR A 49 12.19 -2.11 -5.74
C THR A 49 13.44 -2.25 -6.59
N PHE A 50 14.52 -2.86 -6.07
CA PHE A 50 15.76 -3.06 -6.82
C PHE A 50 15.63 -3.96 -8.05
N LEU A 51 14.57 -4.75 -8.16
CA LEU A 51 14.25 -5.50 -9.38
C LEU A 51 14.06 -4.60 -10.61
N VAL A 52 13.76 -3.31 -10.45
CA VAL A 52 13.62 -2.38 -11.58
C VAL A 52 14.97 -1.89 -12.12
N ILE A 53 16.08 -2.05 -11.38
CA ILE A 53 17.38 -1.47 -11.74
C ILE A 53 17.90 -2.00 -13.09
N PRO A 54 17.83 -3.31 -13.41
CA PRO A 54 18.22 -3.77 -14.74
C PRO A 54 17.37 -3.14 -15.84
N LEU A 55 16.05 -3.02 -15.61
CA LEU A 55 15.09 -2.52 -16.60
C LEU A 55 15.28 -1.04 -16.93
N ARG A 56 15.65 -0.21 -15.94
CA ARG A 56 15.73 1.25 -16.14
C ARG A 56 16.91 1.69 -17.00
N ASN A 57 17.91 0.83 -17.19
CA ASN A 57 19.11 1.12 -17.96
C ASN A 57 18.82 0.98 -19.45
N LEU A 58 18.23 2.02 -20.02
CA LEU A 58 17.98 2.13 -21.45
C LEU A 58 19.29 2.48 -22.17
N ASP A 59 20.14 1.49 -22.41
CA ASP A 59 21.33 1.65 -23.26
C ASP A 59 20.90 1.45 -24.72
N LEU A 60 20.24 2.47 -25.27
CA LEU A 60 19.91 2.52 -26.70
C LEU A 60 21.23 2.61 -27.48
N GLN A 61 21.71 1.50 -28.01
CA GLN A 61 22.80 1.52 -29.00
C GLN A 61 22.35 2.36 -30.21
N GLU A 62 23.28 3.17 -30.71
CA GLU A 62 23.11 4.27 -31.67
C GLU A 62 22.07 4.01 -32.79
N ASP A 63 21.11 4.95 -32.89
CA ASP A 63 20.23 5.34 -34.02
C ASP A 63 19.48 4.29 -34.85
N THR A 64 19.55 2.99 -34.57
CA THR A 64 18.98 1.95 -35.45
C THR A 64 17.85 1.10 -34.86
N GLN A 65 17.66 1.10 -33.53
CA GLN A 65 16.61 0.29 -32.89
C GLN A 65 15.44 1.15 -32.44
N SER A 66 14.23 0.76 -32.87
CA SER A 66 13.00 1.40 -32.40
C SER A 66 12.71 1.06 -30.92
N LEU A 67 12.10 1.97 -30.16
CA LEU A 67 11.69 1.71 -28.77
C LEU A 67 10.85 0.44 -28.63
N LEU A 68 9.99 0.13 -29.60
CA LEU A 68 9.18 -1.09 -29.57
C LEU A 68 10.05 -2.36 -29.68
N GLN A 69 11.08 -2.34 -30.52
CA GLN A 69 12.04 -3.45 -30.63
C GLN A 69 12.86 -3.58 -29.35
N PHE A 70 13.25 -2.46 -28.72
CA PHE A 70 13.91 -2.48 -27.42
C PHE A 70 13.01 -3.08 -26.31
N LEU A 71 11.74 -2.66 -26.24
CA LEU A 71 10.79 -3.23 -25.28
C LEU A 71 10.57 -4.74 -25.53
N ALA A 72 10.61 -5.16 -26.79
CA ALA A 72 10.57 -6.58 -27.13
C ALA A 72 11.84 -7.32 -26.69
N SER A 73 13.02 -6.70 -26.78
CA SER A 73 14.28 -7.32 -26.34
C SER A 73 14.35 -7.47 -24.82
N ILE A 74 13.86 -6.50 -24.05
CA ILE A 74 13.81 -6.59 -22.57
C ILE A 74 12.62 -7.38 -22.02
N SER A 75 11.80 -7.99 -22.88
CA SER A 75 10.58 -8.70 -22.48
C SER A 75 10.83 -9.81 -21.44
N SER A 76 11.97 -10.49 -21.53
CA SER A 76 12.35 -11.53 -20.56
C SER A 76 12.65 -10.92 -19.19
N GLU A 77 13.44 -9.84 -19.13
CA GLU A 77 13.72 -9.13 -17.88
C GLU A 77 12.46 -8.55 -17.25
N LEU A 78 11.52 -8.08 -18.07
CA LEU A 78 10.24 -7.53 -17.63
C LEU A 78 9.37 -8.62 -17.00
N ILE A 79 9.37 -9.83 -17.55
CA ILE A 79 8.71 -11.00 -16.95
C ILE A 79 9.35 -11.34 -15.60
N GLU A 80 10.68 -11.37 -15.51
CA GLU A 80 11.41 -11.64 -14.26
C GLU A 80 11.14 -10.59 -13.18
N TYR A 81 11.00 -9.32 -13.57
CA TYR A 81 10.57 -8.27 -12.65
C TYR A 81 9.21 -8.60 -12.04
N PHE A 82 8.20 -8.92 -12.87
CA PHE A 82 6.86 -9.24 -12.37
C PHE A 82 6.85 -10.47 -11.46
N VAL A 83 7.55 -11.53 -11.87
CA VAL A 83 7.65 -12.80 -11.13
C VAL A 83 8.40 -12.60 -9.82
N GLY A 84 9.55 -11.94 -9.87
CA GLY A 84 10.38 -11.59 -8.73
C GLY A 84 9.66 -10.75 -7.70
N PHE A 85 8.95 -9.72 -8.16
CA PHE A 85 8.20 -8.83 -7.30
C PHE A 85 7.12 -9.59 -6.52
N GLN A 86 6.41 -10.51 -7.19
CA GLN A 86 5.45 -11.38 -6.51
C GLN A 86 6.11 -12.33 -5.51
N ILE A 87 7.28 -12.89 -5.82
CA ILE A 87 8.04 -13.75 -4.90
C ILE A 87 8.46 -12.99 -3.65
N VAL A 88 9.04 -11.78 -3.78
CA VAL A 88 9.44 -10.97 -2.62
C VAL A 88 8.23 -10.62 -1.75
N LEU A 89 7.12 -10.19 -2.36
CA LEU A 89 5.89 -9.92 -1.62
C LEU A 89 5.24 -11.17 -1.02
N LEU A 90 5.60 -12.35 -1.51
CA LEU A 90 5.17 -13.61 -0.93
C LEU A 90 5.96 -13.96 0.31
N ILE A 91 7.28 -13.78 0.28
CA ILE A 91 8.17 -13.92 1.45
C ILE A 91 7.70 -12.95 2.55
N TRP A 92 7.42 -11.70 2.19
CA TRP A 92 6.87 -10.71 3.11
C TRP A 92 5.52 -11.12 3.72
N GLU A 93 4.61 -11.66 2.90
CA GLU A 93 3.34 -12.17 3.41
C GLU A 93 3.53 -13.37 4.35
N ASN A 94 4.55 -14.21 4.14
CA ASN A 94 4.86 -15.32 5.05
C ASN A 94 5.26 -14.81 6.42
N MET A 95 6.15 -13.82 6.47
CA MET A 95 6.55 -13.18 7.72
C MET A 95 5.35 -12.60 8.46
N ASN A 96 4.41 -11.95 7.75
CA ASN A 96 3.17 -11.46 8.35
C ASN A 96 2.33 -12.58 8.97
N ASN A 97 2.18 -13.70 8.28
CA ASN A 97 1.45 -14.86 8.81
C ASN A 97 2.16 -15.46 10.03
N ARG A 98 3.50 -15.51 10.04
CA ARG A 98 4.29 -15.97 11.20
C ARG A 98 4.12 -15.04 12.41
N ALA A 99 4.07 -13.73 12.18
CA ALA A 99 3.91 -12.71 13.23
C ALA A 99 2.53 -12.72 13.92
N ILE A 100 1.55 -13.46 13.39
CA ILE A 100 0.28 -13.74 14.08
C ILE A 100 0.53 -14.72 15.24
N VAL A 101 1.46 -15.67 15.05
CA VAL A 101 1.74 -16.78 15.97
C VAL A 101 2.88 -16.44 16.92
N ILE A 102 3.98 -15.91 16.38
CA ILE A 102 5.17 -15.50 17.11
C ILE A 102 4.99 -14.04 17.49
N LYS A 103 5.02 -13.72 18.79
CA LYS A 103 4.82 -12.34 19.29
C LYS A 103 6.04 -11.78 20.02
N ARG A 104 6.98 -12.64 20.41
CA ARG A 104 8.26 -12.26 21.02
C ARG A 104 9.41 -12.92 20.26
N VAL A 105 10.57 -12.27 20.29
CA VAL A 105 11.77 -12.70 19.56
C VAL A 105 12.92 -12.84 20.55
N ASP A 106 13.67 -13.93 20.40
CA ASP A 106 14.97 -14.14 21.01
C ASP A 106 16.09 -13.98 19.97
N ASP A 107 17.35 -14.03 20.41
CA ASP A 107 18.51 -13.83 19.54
C ASP A 107 18.61 -14.88 18.42
N PHE A 108 18.10 -16.09 18.66
CA PHE A 108 18.13 -17.16 17.66
C PHE A 108 17.13 -16.91 16.52
N ILE A 109 15.85 -16.58 16.83
CA ILE A 109 14.89 -16.19 15.80
C ILE A 109 15.38 -14.94 15.08
N LEU A 110 15.91 -13.95 15.82
CA LEU A 110 16.43 -12.73 15.20
C LEU A 110 17.53 -13.05 14.18
N THR A 111 18.47 -13.93 14.54
CA THR A 111 19.56 -14.36 13.65
C THR A 111 19.02 -15.09 12.41
N LEU A 112 18.06 -16.00 12.59
CA LEU A 112 17.44 -16.70 11.46
C LEU A 112 16.69 -15.75 10.52
N VAL A 113 16.00 -14.75 11.07
CA VAL A 113 15.31 -13.72 10.27
C VAL A 113 16.31 -12.82 9.54
N ILE A 114 17.44 -12.47 10.17
CA ILE A 114 18.53 -11.75 9.50
C ILE A 114 19.10 -12.59 8.35
N PHE A 115 19.28 -13.89 8.56
CA PHE A 115 19.73 -14.80 7.51
C PHE A 115 18.69 -14.94 6.38
N GLU A 116 17.39 -14.99 6.69
CA GLU A 116 16.30 -14.94 5.71
C GLU A 116 16.35 -13.65 4.87
N MET A 117 16.57 -12.49 5.51
CA MET A 117 16.73 -11.21 4.83
C MET A 117 17.99 -11.17 3.93
N LEU A 118 19.11 -11.72 4.42
CA LEU A 118 20.34 -11.84 3.65
C LEU A 118 20.11 -12.65 2.38
N VAL A 119 19.53 -13.85 2.48
CA VAL A 119 19.26 -14.71 1.32
C VAL A 119 18.26 -14.03 0.37
N THR A 120 17.24 -13.36 0.89
CA THR A 120 16.28 -12.61 0.06
C THR A 120 16.94 -11.45 -0.69
N SER A 121 17.97 -10.83 -0.12
CA SER A 121 18.72 -9.74 -0.79
C SER A 121 19.51 -10.18 -2.01
N PHE A 122 19.82 -11.47 -2.15
CA PHE A 122 20.43 -12.04 -3.36
C PHE A 122 19.42 -12.31 -4.48
N LEU A 123 18.11 -12.25 -4.20
CA LEU A 123 17.08 -12.58 -5.17
C LEU A 123 17.06 -11.61 -6.38
N PRO A 124 17.19 -10.27 -6.22
CA PRO A 124 17.26 -9.37 -7.37
C PRO A 124 18.40 -9.69 -8.33
N PHE A 125 19.57 -10.07 -7.80
CA PHE A 125 20.70 -10.50 -8.61
C PHE A 125 20.38 -11.78 -9.40
N SER A 126 19.84 -12.81 -8.73
CA SER A 126 19.53 -14.08 -9.38
C SER A 126 18.50 -13.96 -10.50
N LEU A 127 17.47 -13.13 -10.27
CA LEU A 127 16.43 -12.88 -11.26
C LEU A 127 16.93 -12.01 -12.43
N ALA A 128 17.78 -11.02 -12.16
CA ALA A 128 18.43 -10.25 -13.21
C ALA A 128 19.32 -11.14 -14.10
N LEU A 129 20.07 -12.06 -13.47
CA LEU A 129 20.85 -13.07 -14.20
C LEU A 129 19.95 -13.94 -15.09
N GLN A 130 18.78 -14.34 -14.57
CA GLN A 130 17.81 -15.18 -15.29
C GLN A 130 17.15 -14.44 -16.45
N GLY A 131 16.86 -13.15 -16.28
CA GLY A 131 16.31 -12.30 -17.33
C GLY A 131 17.29 -12.08 -18.47
N HIS A 132 18.58 -11.90 -18.15
CA HIS A 132 19.63 -11.66 -19.13
C HIS A 132 20.10 -12.95 -19.83
N TYR A 133 20.10 -14.09 -19.14
CA TYR A 133 20.50 -15.39 -19.68
C TYR A 133 19.39 -16.46 -19.55
N PRO A 134 18.24 -16.28 -20.21
CA PRO A 134 17.06 -17.15 -20.02
C PRO A 134 17.24 -18.56 -20.60
N ARG A 135 18.30 -18.82 -21.36
CA ARG A 135 18.63 -20.15 -21.91
C ARG A 135 19.67 -20.90 -21.10
N GLU A 136 20.39 -20.21 -20.20
CA GLU A 136 21.45 -20.80 -19.41
C GLU A 136 20.89 -21.49 -18.17
N LYS A 137 21.12 -22.80 -18.08
CA LYS A 137 20.60 -23.64 -16.98
C LYS A 137 21.09 -23.17 -15.61
N VAL A 138 22.32 -22.69 -15.54
CA VAL A 138 22.94 -22.20 -14.30
C VAL A 138 22.12 -21.06 -13.70
N SER A 139 21.57 -20.17 -14.55
CA SER A 139 20.81 -19.04 -14.04
C SER A 139 19.52 -19.46 -13.32
N PHE A 140 18.78 -20.41 -13.90
CA PHE A 140 17.58 -20.96 -13.27
C PHE A 140 17.90 -21.73 -11.99
N LEU A 141 18.99 -22.52 -12.01
CA LEU A 141 19.42 -23.29 -10.85
C LEU A 141 19.81 -22.40 -9.69
N THR A 142 20.49 -21.27 -9.93
CA THR A 142 20.82 -20.28 -8.90
C THR A 142 19.56 -19.77 -8.21
N THR A 143 18.52 -19.40 -8.97
CA THR A 143 17.23 -18.95 -8.39
C THR A 143 16.58 -20.06 -7.57
N CYS A 144 16.57 -21.31 -8.08
CA CYS A 144 16.00 -22.44 -7.35
C CYS A 144 16.73 -22.72 -6.03
N VAL A 145 18.07 -22.63 -6.01
CA VAL A 145 18.87 -22.83 -4.79
C VAL A 145 18.55 -21.76 -3.76
N ILE A 146 18.51 -20.49 -4.15
CA ILE A 146 18.17 -19.37 -3.26
C ILE A 146 16.77 -19.57 -2.66
N LEU A 147 15.77 -19.87 -3.48
CA LEU A 147 14.41 -20.12 -3.01
C LEU A 147 14.31 -21.36 -2.11
N GLY A 148 15.07 -22.41 -2.41
CA GLY A 148 15.16 -23.62 -1.60
C GLY A 148 15.71 -23.35 -0.20
N ILE A 149 16.80 -22.57 -0.10
CA ILE A 149 17.38 -22.14 1.17
C ILE A 149 16.35 -21.34 1.99
N LEU A 150 15.61 -20.42 1.35
CA LEU A 150 14.54 -19.66 2.03
C LEU A 150 13.45 -20.58 2.62
N GLN A 151 13.03 -21.63 1.89
CA GLN A 151 12.04 -22.58 2.44
C GLN A 151 12.58 -23.36 3.63
N VAL A 152 13.86 -23.75 3.61
CA VAL A 152 14.50 -24.45 4.73
C VAL A 152 14.55 -23.55 5.96
N ILE A 153 14.96 -22.29 5.81
CA ILE A 153 14.98 -21.31 6.90
C ILE A 153 13.57 -21.12 7.48
N ASP A 154 12.55 -20.97 6.62
CA ASP A 154 11.16 -20.84 7.03
C ASP A 154 10.69 -22.03 7.89
N ILE A 155 11.06 -23.25 7.51
CA ILE A 155 10.73 -24.46 8.29
C ILE A 155 11.43 -24.43 9.66
N VAL A 156 12.73 -24.10 9.68
CA VAL A 156 13.52 -24.05 10.92
C VAL A 156 12.96 -23.01 11.89
N ILE A 157 12.59 -21.81 11.42
CA ILE A 157 11.99 -20.76 12.25
C ILE A 157 10.70 -21.26 12.90
N VAL A 158 9.82 -21.91 12.14
CA VAL A 158 8.53 -22.40 12.66
C VAL A 158 8.73 -23.52 13.68
N LEU A 159 9.63 -24.46 13.41
CA LEU A 159 9.95 -25.55 14.35
C LEU A 159 10.55 -25.02 15.66
N TYR A 160 11.48 -24.07 15.57
CA TYR A 160 12.11 -23.47 16.74
C TYR A 160 11.12 -22.65 17.58
N ALA A 161 10.31 -21.80 16.94
CA ALA A 161 9.36 -20.95 17.64
C ALA A 161 8.35 -21.74 18.49
N ILE A 162 8.04 -22.97 18.07
CA ILE A 162 7.08 -23.84 18.76
C ILE A 162 7.76 -24.70 19.82
N HIS A 163 9.05 -25.02 19.66
CA HIS A 163 9.86 -25.60 20.73
C HIS A 163 9.99 -24.65 21.94
N SER A 164 9.96 -23.34 21.68
CA SER A 164 10.09 -22.27 22.69
C SER A 164 8.74 -21.60 23.01
N PRO A 165 7.91 -22.17 23.91
CA PRO A 165 6.54 -21.68 24.18
C PRO A 165 6.47 -20.24 24.68
N ASN A 166 7.58 -19.70 25.19
CA ASN A 166 7.67 -18.32 25.67
C ASN A 166 7.57 -17.27 24.56
N LEU A 167 7.80 -17.66 23.30
CA LEU A 167 7.81 -16.78 22.12
C LEU A 167 6.42 -16.63 21.47
N LEU A 168 5.54 -17.58 21.76
CA LEU A 168 4.21 -17.70 21.16
C LEU A 168 3.19 -16.73 21.76
N HIS A 169 2.15 -16.45 20.98
CA HIS A 169 0.98 -15.70 21.44
C HIS A 169 0.38 -16.32 22.72
N VAL A 170 -0.16 -15.47 23.61
CA VAL A 170 -0.66 -15.86 24.96
C VAL A 170 -1.66 -17.00 24.89
N ASN A 171 -2.62 -16.93 23.97
CA ASN A 171 -3.65 -17.97 23.80
C ASN A 171 -3.04 -19.35 23.45
N LEU A 172 -1.91 -19.38 22.73
CA LEU A 172 -1.25 -20.61 22.31
C LEU A 172 -0.50 -21.29 23.46
N LYS A 173 -0.15 -20.56 24.52
CA LYS A 173 0.51 -21.14 25.70
C LYS A 173 -0.40 -22.10 26.47
N ASN A 174 -1.72 -21.88 26.38
CA ASN A 174 -2.73 -22.66 27.09
C ASN A 174 -3.23 -23.87 26.30
N TRP A 175 -2.75 -24.07 25.06
CA TRP A 175 -3.21 -25.15 24.19
C TRP A 175 -2.56 -26.49 24.53
N ALA A 176 -3.27 -27.59 24.28
CA ALA A 176 -2.69 -28.91 24.45
C ALA A 176 -1.61 -29.18 23.39
N LYS A 177 -0.63 -30.03 23.72
CA LYS A 177 0.51 -30.34 22.84
C LYS A 177 0.08 -30.88 21.46
N SER A 178 -1.00 -31.67 21.40
CA SER A 178 -1.59 -32.17 20.15
C SER A 178 -2.15 -31.04 19.27
N GLU A 179 -2.74 -30.01 19.87
CA GLU A 179 -3.31 -28.89 19.14
C GLU A 179 -2.23 -27.95 18.59
N LEU A 180 -1.12 -27.82 19.34
CA LEU A 180 0.07 -27.16 18.84
C LEU A 180 0.64 -27.92 17.64
N GLN A 181 0.71 -29.27 17.68
CA GLN A 181 1.14 -30.11 16.56
C GLN A 181 0.31 -29.89 15.29
N ASP A 182 -1.02 -29.78 15.42
CA ASP A 182 -1.89 -29.45 14.28
C ASP A 182 -1.54 -28.07 13.67
N LEU A 183 -1.26 -27.07 14.52
CA LEU A 183 -0.84 -25.75 14.07
C LEU A 183 0.53 -25.80 13.37
N ILE A 184 1.49 -26.58 13.88
CA ILE A 184 2.79 -26.81 13.22
C ILE A 184 2.55 -27.33 11.81
N LEU A 185 1.74 -28.38 11.68
CA LEU A 185 1.48 -29.01 10.40
C LEU A 185 0.88 -28.00 9.41
N ILE A 186 -0.07 -27.17 9.84
CA ILE A 186 -0.68 -26.13 8.99
C ILE A 186 0.35 -25.07 8.55
N MET A 187 1.26 -24.67 9.45
CA MET A 187 2.28 -23.66 9.15
C MET A 187 3.40 -24.20 8.26
N VAL A 188 3.88 -25.40 8.54
CA VAL A 188 5.01 -26.08 7.85
C VAL A 188 4.59 -26.71 6.53
N PHE A 189 3.32 -27.11 6.37
CA PHE A 189 2.81 -27.70 5.12
C PHE A 189 3.12 -26.84 3.90
N ARG A 190 2.96 -25.51 4.02
CA ARG A 190 3.21 -24.60 2.91
C ARG A 190 4.69 -24.56 2.48
N PRO A 191 5.65 -24.21 3.35
CA PRO A 191 7.06 -24.18 2.95
C PRO A 191 7.57 -25.56 2.53
N LEU A 192 7.06 -26.66 3.09
CA LEU A 192 7.37 -28.01 2.60
C LEU A 192 6.90 -28.23 1.16
N VAL A 193 5.65 -27.94 0.85
CA VAL A 193 5.12 -28.07 -0.53
C VAL A 193 5.92 -27.18 -1.48
N SER A 194 6.19 -25.93 -1.09
CA SER A 194 7.03 -25.01 -1.88
C SER A 194 8.45 -25.57 -2.09
N PHE A 195 9.07 -26.15 -1.07
CA PHE A 195 10.39 -26.76 -1.16
C PHE A 195 10.42 -27.94 -2.15
N PHE A 196 9.44 -28.85 -2.07
CA PHE A 196 9.33 -29.95 -3.02
C PHE A 196 9.10 -29.46 -4.45
N LEU A 197 8.27 -28.44 -4.65
CA LEU A 197 8.04 -27.84 -5.96
C LEU A 197 9.29 -27.20 -6.54
N ILE A 198 10.13 -26.57 -5.72
CA ILE A 198 11.40 -25.98 -6.15
C ILE A 198 12.41 -27.07 -6.53
N ILE A 199 12.51 -28.16 -5.76
CA ILE A 199 13.38 -29.30 -6.11
C ILE A 199 12.95 -29.89 -7.46
N ILE A 200 11.64 -30.09 -7.64
CA ILE A 200 11.08 -30.58 -8.90
C ILE A 200 11.39 -29.59 -10.03
N ALA A 201 11.17 -28.29 -9.81
CA ALA A 201 11.48 -27.25 -10.79
C ALA A 201 12.95 -27.29 -11.23
N GLY A 202 13.88 -27.38 -10.27
CA GLY A 202 15.32 -27.45 -10.51
C GLY A 202 15.73 -28.72 -11.26
N ALA A 203 15.14 -29.87 -10.93
CA ALA A 203 15.38 -31.12 -11.66
C ALA A 203 14.90 -31.03 -13.13
N PHE A 204 13.73 -30.43 -13.34
CA PHE A 204 13.16 -30.26 -14.69
C PHE A 204 13.88 -29.22 -15.55
N VAL A 205 14.70 -28.32 -14.98
CA VAL A 205 15.56 -27.41 -15.77
C VAL A 205 16.49 -28.20 -16.69
N LEU A 206 16.91 -29.39 -16.27
CA LEU A 206 17.79 -30.24 -17.07
C LEU A 206 17.11 -30.75 -18.35
N VAL A 207 15.77 -30.89 -18.32
CA VAL A 207 14.95 -31.47 -19.38
C VAL A 207 14.29 -30.39 -20.24
N HIS A 208 13.52 -29.48 -19.64
CA HIS A 208 12.76 -28.45 -20.36
C HIS A 208 12.48 -27.21 -19.51
N TYR A 209 12.95 -26.04 -19.97
CA TYR A 209 12.83 -24.76 -19.27
C TYR A 209 11.37 -24.34 -19.00
N GLY A 210 10.46 -24.60 -19.94
CA GLY A 210 9.04 -24.23 -19.79
C GLY A 210 8.34 -24.95 -18.64
N VAL A 211 8.81 -26.15 -18.26
CA VAL A 211 8.22 -26.91 -17.14
C VAL A 211 8.64 -26.30 -15.81
N SER A 212 9.91 -25.89 -15.68
CA SER A 212 10.41 -25.18 -14.49
C SER A 212 9.67 -23.87 -14.26
N TRP A 213 9.36 -23.13 -15.32
CA TRP A 213 8.51 -21.93 -15.26
C TRP A 213 7.10 -22.21 -14.73
N ALA A 214 6.48 -23.31 -15.15
CA ALA A 214 5.16 -23.70 -14.66
C ALA A 214 5.18 -23.97 -13.14
N PHE A 215 6.25 -24.57 -12.62
CA PHE A 215 6.41 -24.80 -11.18
C PHE A 215 6.66 -23.52 -10.38
N ILE A 216 7.43 -22.56 -10.91
CA ILE A 216 7.60 -21.24 -10.29
C ILE A 216 6.27 -20.46 -10.30
N ALA A 217 5.52 -20.49 -11.41
CA ALA A 217 4.19 -19.90 -11.47
C ALA A 217 3.23 -20.54 -10.46
N LEU A 218 3.29 -21.87 -10.31
CA LEU A 218 2.50 -22.61 -9.32
C LEU A 218 2.85 -22.16 -7.89
N LEU A 219 4.13 -21.93 -7.59
CA LEU A 219 4.59 -21.42 -6.29
C LEU A 219 3.95 -20.07 -5.94
N ILE A 220 3.81 -19.17 -6.92
CA ILE A 220 3.17 -17.87 -6.75
C ILE A 220 1.65 -18.02 -6.55
N ILE A 221 1.02 -19.00 -7.21
CA ILE A 221 -0.43 -19.18 -7.20
C ILE A 221 -0.93 -19.92 -5.93
N ILE A 222 -0.15 -20.85 -5.36
CA ILE A 222 -0.53 -21.66 -4.18
C ILE A 222 -1.13 -20.85 -3.01
N PRO A 223 -0.55 -19.72 -2.59
CA PRO A 223 -1.05 -18.95 -1.45
C PRO A 223 -2.43 -18.34 -1.74
N THR A 224 -2.66 -17.96 -2.99
CA THR A 224 -3.95 -17.49 -3.47
C THR A 224 -4.98 -18.62 -3.48
N ILE A 225 -4.62 -19.81 -3.95
CA ILE A 225 -5.47 -21.01 -3.87
C ILE A 225 -5.85 -21.31 -2.42
N ARG A 226 -4.88 -21.27 -1.50
CA ARG A 226 -5.12 -21.49 -0.06
C ARG A 226 -6.13 -20.47 0.50
N LYS A 227 -5.99 -19.18 0.19
CA LYS A 227 -6.93 -18.14 0.62
C LYS A 227 -8.35 -18.38 0.08
N ILE A 228 -8.46 -18.75 -1.20
CA ILE A 228 -9.75 -19.08 -1.84
C ILE A 228 -10.38 -20.31 -1.18
N TYR A 229 -9.61 -21.38 -0.97
CA TYR A 229 -10.06 -22.58 -0.27
C TYR A 229 -10.63 -22.24 1.11
N TRP A 230 -9.90 -21.46 1.92
CA TRP A 230 -10.38 -21.05 3.25
C TRP A 230 -11.56 -20.08 3.17
N PHE A 231 -11.64 -19.23 2.16
CA PHE A 231 -12.80 -18.38 1.93
C PHE A 231 -14.06 -19.21 1.65
N VAL A 232 -13.98 -20.20 0.76
CA VAL A 232 -15.10 -21.10 0.44
C VAL A 232 -15.47 -21.96 1.65
N ARG A 233 -14.47 -22.57 2.33
CA ARG A 233 -14.70 -23.41 3.51
C ARG A 233 -15.47 -22.69 4.61
N ARG A 234 -15.18 -21.41 4.86
CA ARG A 234 -15.88 -20.57 5.84
C ARG A 234 -17.32 -20.26 5.47
N ARG A 235 -17.67 -20.27 4.17
CA ARG A 235 -19.06 -20.09 3.72
C ARG A 235 -19.88 -21.36 3.86
N VAL A 236 -19.23 -22.53 3.72
CA VAL A 236 -19.90 -23.84 3.74
C VAL A 236 -20.05 -24.40 5.15
N LYS A 237 -19.02 -24.31 6.00
CA LYS A 237 -19.05 -24.86 7.37
C LYS A 237 -19.07 -23.72 8.40
N LYS A 238 -20.13 -23.67 9.22
CA LYS A 238 -20.11 -22.87 10.46
C LYS A 238 -19.25 -23.61 11.48
N LEU A 239 -18.11 -23.02 11.84
CA LEU A 239 -17.24 -23.54 12.89
C LEU A 239 -17.92 -23.38 14.25
N GLU A 240 -17.74 -24.35 15.14
CA GLU A 240 -18.14 -24.22 16.54
C GLU A 240 -17.35 -23.11 17.22
N LEU A 241 -18.01 -22.32 18.06
CA LEU A 241 -17.45 -21.16 18.76
C LEU A 241 -16.54 -21.61 19.92
N THR A 242 -15.34 -22.07 19.58
CA THR A 242 -14.25 -22.37 20.53
C THR A 242 -13.12 -21.35 20.35
N GLU A 243 -12.38 -21.00 21.41
CA GLU A 243 -11.25 -20.06 21.32
C GLU A 243 -10.21 -20.49 20.28
N LYS A 244 -9.93 -21.79 20.16
CA LYS A 244 -9.10 -22.39 19.11
C LYS A 244 -9.62 -22.10 17.71
N ASN A 245 -10.91 -22.33 17.47
CA ASN A 245 -11.53 -22.13 16.16
C ASN A 245 -11.58 -20.64 15.79
N LEU A 246 -11.70 -19.74 16.77
CA LEU A 246 -11.62 -18.29 16.57
C LEU A 246 -10.20 -17.86 16.16
N PHE A 247 -9.17 -18.38 16.84
CA PHE A 247 -7.77 -18.12 16.46
C PHE A 247 -7.46 -18.66 15.05
N LEU A 248 -7.85 -19.91 14.77
CA LEU A 248 -7.66 -20.52 13.45
C LEU A 248 -8.44 -19.78 12.36
N ASP A 249 -9.65 -19.29 12.63
CA ASP A 249 -10.40 -18.46 11.69
C ASP A 249 -9.69 -17.13 11.43
N HIS A 250 -9.14 -16.47 12.45
CA HIS A 250 -8.33 -15.27 12.29
C HIS A 250 -7.04 -15.55 11.48
N PHE A 251 -6.31 -16.62 11.82
CA PHE A 251 -5.13 -17.04 11.08
C PHE A 251 -5.46 -17.36 9.61
N CYS A 252 -6.60 -18.00 9.33
CA CYS A 252 -7.04 -18.32 7.97
C CYS A 252 -7.61 -17.11 7.21
N LYS A 253 -8.04 -16.04 7.90
CA LYS A 253 -8.40 -14.76 7.26
C LYS A 253 -7.17 -14.13 6.60
N GLY A 254 -5.98 -14.32 7.16
CA GLY A 254 -4.74 -13.76 6.64
C GLY A 254 -4.82 -12.23 6.55
N ASN A 255 -5.48 -11.60 7.53
CA ASN A 255 -5.48 -10.15 7.65
C ASN A 255 -4.07 -9.71 8.04
N VAL A 256 -3.61 -8.63 7.42
CA VAL A 256 -2.31 -8.04 7.73
C VAL A 256 -2.57 -6.76 8.51
N PRO A 257 -1.84 -6.49 9.61
CA PRO A 257 -1.96 -5.23 10.32
C PRO A 257 -1.60 -4.07 9.38
N LYS A 258 -2.40 -3.00 9.46
CA LYS A 258 -2.29 -1.83 8.57
C LYS A 258 -0.89 -1.22 8.61
N GLU A 259 -0.29 -1.10 9.79
CA GLU A 259 1.04 -0.54 10.00
C GLU A 259 2.12 -1.22 9.14
N ARG A 260 2.07 -2.55 9.00
CA ARG A 260 3.03 -3.31 8.19
C ARG A 260 2.89 -2.98 6.70
N VAL A 261 1.65 -2.79 6.24
CA VAL A 261 1.35 -2.42 4.85
C VAL A 261 1.81 -0.97 4.57
N GLU A 262 1.61 -0.07 5.52
CA GLU A 262 2.06 1.32 5.47
C GLU A 262 3.59 1.39 5.39
N ILE A 263 4.31 0.76 6.33
CA ILE A 263 5.79 0.76 6.36
C ILE A 263 6.38 0.19 5.06
N MET A 264 5.84 -0.94 4.57
CA MET A 264 6.27 -1.56 3.32
C MET A 264 6.07 -0.62 2.12
N SER A 265 4.91 0.05 2.06
CA SER A 265 4.58 0.99 0.99
C SER A 265 5.47 2.22 1.02
N ASP A 266 5.63 2.81 2.21
CA ASP A 266 6.44 4.01 2.45
C ASP A 266 7.91 3.75 2.08
N ALA A 267 8.47 2.62 2.52
CA ALA A 267 9.82 2.22 2.19
C ALA A 267 10.00 2.01 0.67
N ALA A 268 9.04 1.36 0.00
CA ALA A 268 9.14 1.12 -1.44
C ALA A 268 9.12 2.43 -2.23
N VAL A 269 8.19 3.35 -1.93
CA VAL A 269 8.12 4.67 -2.58
C VAL A 269 9.38 5.49 -2.28
N ALA A 270 9.88 5.48 -1.05
CA ALA A 270 11.10 6.21 -0.70
C ALA A 270 12.30 5.74 -1.53
N ILE A 271 12.46 4.42 -1.69
CA ILE A 271 13.54 3.86 -2.51
C ILE A 271 13.35 4.20 -3.98
N VAL A 272 12.13 4.15 -4.51
CA VAL A 272 11.82 4.61 -5.88
C VAL A 272 12.25 6.08 -6.07
N ALA A 273 11.93 6.95 -5.11
CA ALA A 273 12.31 8.35 -5.17
C ALA A 273 13.85 8.54 -5.14
N CYS A 274 14.57 7.73 -4.36
CA CYS A 274 16.03 7.71 -4.37
C CYS A 274 16.60 7.19 -5.70
N ILE A 275 15.99 6.18 -6.32
CA ILE A 275 16.44 5.63 -7.60
C ILE A 275 16.38 6.69 -8.71
N LEU A 276 15.34 7.54 -8.72
CA LEU A 276 15.16 8.59 -9.73
C LEU A 276 16.34 9.56 -9.83
N ILE A 277 17.02 9.89 -8.72
CA ILE A 277 18.18 10.81 -8.77
C ILE A 277 19.47 10.10 -9.20
N LEU A 278 19.55 8.76 -9.03
CA LEU A 278 20.78 8.01 -9.30
C LEU A 278 21.23 8.10 -10.76
N ASP A 279 20.31 8.21 -11.71
CA ASP A 279 20.65 8.30 -13.12
C ASP A 279 21.38 9.62 -13.46
N ILE A 280 21.05 10.69 -12.72
CA ILE A 280 21.77 11.97 -12.80
C ILE A 280 23.14 11.87 -12.12
N THR A 281 23.26 11.16 -10.99
CA THR A 281 24.51 11.08 -10.22
C THR A 281 25.51 10.06 -10.76
N ASP A 282 25.07 9.12 -11.60
CA ASP A 282 25.93 8.08 -12.18
C ASP A 282 26.18 8.36 -13.68
N LYS A 283 25.20 8.10 -14.54
CA LYS A 283 25.36 8.17 -16.00
C LYS A 283 25.61 9.58 -16.53
N LYS A 284 24.89 10.57 -15.99
CA LYS A 284 24.93 11.97 -16.48
C LYS A 284 25.81 12.89 -15.64
N PHE A 285 26.61 12.33 -14.73
CA PHE A 285 27.46 13.14 -13.86
C PHE A 285 28.56 13.84 -14.68
N PRO A 286 28.81 15.15 -14.47
CA PRO A 286 29.78 15.89 -15.26
C PRO A 286 31.20 15.34 -15.09
N LYS A 287 31.82 14.93 -16.20
CA LYS A 287 33.19 14.41 -16.21
C LYS A 287 34.20 15.56 -16.15
N LYS A 288 35.36 15.31 -15.55
CA LYS A 288 36.43 16.32 -15.39
C LYS A 288 36.89 16.90 -16.73
N VAL A 289 36.93 16.08 -17.78
CA VAL A 289 37.34 16.50 -19.14
C VAL A 289 36.36 17.55 -19.68
N ASP A 290 35.06 17.23 -19.68
CA ASP A 290 34.00 18.09 -20.19
C ASP A 290 33.89 19.44 -19.46
N VAL A 291 34.20 19.45 -18.16
CA VAL A 291 34.19 20.67 -17.33
C VAL A 291 35.40 21.55 -17.61
N ASN A 292 36.56 20.97 -17.89
CA ASN A 292 37.77 21.74 -18.23
C ASN A 292 37.65 22.42 -19.59
N GLU A 293 36.92 21.81 -20.53
CA GLU A 293 36.72 22.37 -21.87
C GLU A 293 35.68 23.49 -21.89
N ASN A 294 34.50 23.27 -21.30
CA ASN A 294 33.35 24.18 -21.47
C ASN A 294 33.01 24.99 -20.20
N GLY A 295 33.64 24.69 -19.07
CA GLY A 295 33.32 25.26 -17.77
C GLY A 295 32.11 24.61 -17.10
N LEU A 296 32.10 24.63 -15.77
CA LEU A 296 31.05 23.98 -14.95
C LEU A 296 29.67 24.61 -15.16
N VAL A 297 29.60 25.93 -15.27
CA VAL A 297 28.33 26.67 -15.42
C VAL A 297 27.61 26.25 -16.70
N TYR A 298 28.36 26.12 -17.80
CA TYR A 298 27.81 25.67 -19.08
C TYR A 298 27.25 24.25 -18.96
N LYS A 299 28.00 23.32 -18.37
CA LYS A 299 27.57 21.93 -18.19
C LYS A 299 26.35 21.81 -17.28
N LEU A 300 26.26 22.60 -16.21
CA LEU A 300 25.07 22.62 -15.35
C LEU A 300 23.84 23.21 -16.07
N SER A 301 24.04 24.20 -16.93
CA SER A 301 22.96 24.75 -17.75
C SER A 301 22.46 23.74 -18.80
N ASP A 302 23.36 22.95 -19.36
CA ASP A 302 23.03 21.86 -20.30
C ASP A 302 22.19 20.77 -19.61
N MET A 303 22.49 20.46 -18.35
CA MET A 303 21.75 19.50 -17.53
C MET A 303 20.40 19.99 -17.00
N ALA A 304 19.95 21.20 -17.36
CA ALA A 304 18.72 21.78 -16.80
C ALA A 304 17.45 20.94 -17.10
N SER A 305 17.41 20.33 -18.29
CA SER A 305 16.29 19.48 -18.72
C SER A 305 16.17 18.22 -17.85
N GLU A 306 17.30 17.59 -17.53
CA GLU A 306 17.40 16.43 -16.65
C GLU A 306 16.85 16.73 -15.26
N PHE A 307 17.28 17.85 -14.67
CA PHE A 307 16.82 18.25 -13.34
C PHE A 307 15.31 18.50 -13.32
N PHE A 308 14.76 19.11 -14.37
CA PHE A 308 13.33 19.34 -14.48
C PHE A 308 12.52 18.04 -14.57
N ILE A 309 12.98 17.09 -15.39
CA ILE A 309 12.34 15.77 -15.54
C ILE A 309 12.44 14.97 -14.24
N TYR A 310 13.56 15.06 -13.53
CA TYR A 310 13.72 14.49 -12.20
C TYR A 310 12.69 15.08 -11.21
N VAL A 311 12.60 16.41 -11.11
CA VAL A 311 11.63 17.08 -10.22
C VAL A 311 10.20 16.67 -10.56
N ALA A 312 9.84 16.65 -11.84
CA ALA A 312 8.51 16.21 -12.28
C ALA A 312 8.22 14.76 -11.88
N SER A 313 9.17 13.85 -12.10
CA SER A 313 9.05 12.43 -11.73
C SER A 313 8.94 12.24 -10.22
N PHE A 314 9.75 12.96 -9.44
CA PHE A 314 9.71 12.94 -7.98
C PHE A 314 8.37 13.44 -7.44
N CYS A 315 7.85 14.56 -7.97
CA CYS A 315 6.54 15.08 -7.62
C CYS A 315 5.42 14.08 -7.93
N LEU A 316 5.52 13.39 -9.06
CA LEU A 316 4.53 12.40 -9.48
C LEU A 316 4.52 11.15 -8.58
N VAL A 317 5.70 10.60 -8.26
CA VAL A 317 5.84 9.48 -7.31
C VAL A 317 5.35 9.88 -5.91
N SER A 318 5.69 11.09 -5.45
CA SER A 318 5.19 11.64 -4.19
C SER A 318 3.67 11.81 -4.19
N ALA A 319 3.08 12.16 -5.33
CA ALA A 319 1.62 12.24 -5.48
C ALA A 319 0.95 10.86 -5.41
N LEU A 320 1.55 9.83 -6.02
CA LEU A 320 1.08 8.44 -5.91
C LEU A 320 1.09 7.99 -4.44
N TRP A 321 2.17 8.28 -3.73
CA TRP A 321 2.28 8.01 -2.29
C TRP A 321 1.26 8.78 -1.47
N TYR A 322 1.08 10.08 -1.74
CA TYR A 322 0.09 10.91 -1.04
C TYR A 322 -1.33 10.35 -1.17
N VAL A 323 -1.70 9.88 -2.37
CA VAL A 323 -2.98 9.20 -2.60
C VAL A 323 -3.04 7.90 -1.80
N ASN A 324 -2.00 7.06 -1.86
CA ASN A 324 -1.97 5.80 -1.12
C ASN A 324 -2.08 5.99 0.40
N TYR A 325 -1.33 6.93 0.96
CA TYR A 325 -1.42 7.34 2.36
C TYR A 325 -2.86 7.74 2.74
N ALA A 326 -3.50 8.60 1.94
CA ALA A 326 -4.87 9.03 2.18
C ALA A 326 -5.88 7.87 2.10
N VAL A 327 -5.65 6.89 1.23
CA VAL A 327 -6.50 5.72 1.06
C VAL A 327 -6.34 4.74 2.23
N LEU A 328 -5.11 4.41 2.62
CA LEU A 328 -4.84 3.48 3.72
C LEU A 328 -5.33 4.05 5.06
N HIS A 329 -5.28 5.37 5.27
CA HIS A 329 -5.84 6.03 6.45
C HIS A 329 -7.35 5.80 6.65
N LEU A 330 -8.10 5.42 5.61
CA LEU A 330 -9.53 5.10 5.73
C LEU A 330 -9.78 3.74 6.41
N PHE A 331 -8.79 2.84 6.38
CA PHE A 331 -8.91 1.48 6.87
C PHE A 331 -8.43 1.35 8.31
N LYS A 332 -9.12 0.49 9.08
CA LYS A 332 -8.67 -0.01 10.39
C LYS A 332 -7.72 -1.19 10.23
N THR A 333 -8.09 -2.15 9.39
CA THR A 333 -7.32 -3.39 9.13
C THR A 333 -7.32 -3.71 7.64
N VAL A 334 -6.24 -4.36 7.17
CA VAL A 334 -6.07 -4.71 5.76
C VAL A 334 -6.40 -6.18 5.56
N ASN A 335 -7.42 -6.43 4.76
CA ASN A 335 -7.81 -7.79 4.41
C ASN A 335 -7.06 -8.29 3.16
N SER A 336 -7.25 -9.56 2.82
CA SER A 336 -6.59 -10.16 1.65
C SER A 336 -6.86 -9.43 0.32
N VAL A 337 -8.08 -8.91 0.07
CA VAL A 337 -8.40 -8.26 -1.21
C VAL A 337 -7.69 -6.92 -1.34
N VAL A 338 -7.76 -6.09 -0.29
CA VAL A 338 -7.04 -4.81 -0.22
C VAL A 338 -5.54 -5.05 -0.32
N LEU A 339 -5.03 -6.12 0.30
CA LEU A 339 -3.63 -6.51 0.19
C LEU A 339 -3.21 -6.73 -1.28
N TYR A 340 -3.95 -7.54 -2.06
CA TYR A 340 -3.61 -7.76 -3.48
C TYR A 340 -3.66 -6.49 -4.31
N LEU A 341 -4.63 -5.60 -4.06
CA LEU A 341 -4.68 -4.29 -4.72
C LEU A 341 -3.49 -3.41 -4.32
N GLN A 342 -3.05 -3.45 -3.07
CA GLN A 342 -1.84 -2.78 -2.62
C GLN A 342 -0.59 -3.35 -3.29
N LYS A 343 -0.51 -4.68 -3.45
CA LYS A 343 0.58 -5.33 -4.21
C LYS A 343 0.60 -4.83 -5.65
N ALA A 344 -0.57 -4.71 -6.29
CA ALA A 344 -0.70 -4.17 -7.64
C ALA A 344 -0.27 -2.70 -7.72
N PHE A 345 -0.70 -1.85 -6.77
CA PHE A 345 -0.23 -0.46 -6.66
C PHE A 345 1.30 -0.39 -6.62
N LEU A 346 1.94 -1.13 -5.71
CA LEU A 346 3.39 -1.11 -5.55
C LEU A 346 4.12 -1.68 -6.77
N LEU A 347 3.59 -2.74 -7.38
CA LEU A 347 4.17 -3.36 -8.58
C LEU A 347 4.33 -2.38 -9.74
N PHE A 348 3.34 -1.52 -9.97
CA PHE A 348 3.45 -0.49 -11.01
C PHE A 348 4.15 0.78 -10.51
N CYS A 349 4.01 1.16 -9.24
CA CYS A 349 4.73 2.28 -8.66
C CYS A 349 6.26 2.08 -8.73
N CYS A 350 6.75 0.85 -8.54
CA CYS A 350 8.17 0.54 -8.62
C CYS A 350 8.72 0.61 -10.06
N LEU A 351 7.87 0.62 -11.08
CA LEU A 351 8.25 0.86 -12.49
C LEU A 351 8.34 2.35 -12.85
N CYS A 352 8.05 3.27 -11.94
CA CYS A 352 8.16 4.71 -12.21
C CYS A 352 9.57 5.18 -12.64
N PRO A 353 10.70 4.63 -12.15
CA PRO A 353 12.03 5.00 -12.66
C PRO A 353 12.21 4.68 -14.14
N LEU A 354 11.70 3.53 -14.58
CA LEU A 354 11.69 3.15 -15.99
C LEU A 354 10.84 4.15 -16.82
N ALA A 355 9.66 4.53 -16.32
CA ALA A 355 8.80 5.52 -16.96
C ALA A 355 9.50 6.89 -17.10
N GLY A 356 10.20 7.34 -16.05
CA GLY A 356 10.98 8.57 -16.05
C GLY A 356 12.12 8.54 -17.07
N ASN A 357 12.87 7.43 -17.13
CA ASN A 357 13.98 7.28 -18.09
C ASN A 357 13.51 7.22 -19.55
N MET A 358 12.37 6.57 -19.84
CA MET A 358 11.78 6.59 -21.19
C MET A 358 11.46 8.02 -21.64
N VAL A 359 10.88 8.83 -20.74
CA VAL A 359 10.58 10.25 -21.03
C VAL A 359 11.87 11.04 -21.23
N LEU A 360 12.85 10.86 -20.34
CA LEU A 360 14.13 11.58 -20.36
C LEU A 360 14.91 11.41 -21.66
N LEU A 361 15.02 10.17 -22.16
CA LEU A 361 15.90 9.84 -23.27
C LEU A 361 15.25 10.02 -24.65
N ILE A 362 13.93 9.87 -24.74
CA ILE A 362 13.24 9.69 -26.03
C ILE A 362 12.25 10.82 -26.30
N ALA A 363 11.58 11.37 -25.27
CA ALA A 363 10.54 12.36 -25.49
C ALA A 363 11.06 13.70 -26.05
N ASN A 364 12.38 13.95 -25.99
CA ASN A 364 13.01 15.16 -26.51
C ASN A 364 13.34 15.10 -28.01
N LYS A 365 13.11 13.99 -28.71
CA LYS A 365 13.53 13.79 -30.12
C LYS A 365 12.44 14.08 -31.18
N ASP A 366 11.26 14.59 -30.80
CA ASP A 366 10.08 14.87 -31.66
C ASP A 366 9.78 13.80 -32.74
N ASN A 367 9.91 12.52 -32.36
CA ASN A 367 9.74 11.38 -33.25
C ASN A 367 8.49 10.57 -32.87
N ILE A 368 8.08 9.62 -33.75
CA ILE A 368 6.98 8.67 -33.45
C ILE A 368 7.28 7.89 -32.15
N GLU A 369 8.56 7.62 -31.89
CA GLU A 369 9.09 7.03 -30.66
C GLU A 369 8.64 7.78 -29.39
N THR A 370 8.56 9.11 -29.45
CA THR A 370 8.11 9.97 -28.34
C THR A 370 6.70 9.61 -27.91
N ASN A 371 5.79 9.42 -28.87
CA ASN A 371 4.41 9.03 -28.57
C ASN A 371 4.37 7.70 -27.83
N ILE A 372 5.19 6.74 -28.25
CA ILE A 372 5.21 5.40 -27.66
C ILE A 372 5.78 5.48 -26.23
N ALA A 373 6.87 6.22 -26.00
CA ALA A 373 7.45 6.42 -24.67
C ALA A 373 6.44 7.07 -23.70
N ILE A 374 5.72 8.09 -24.16
CA ILE A 374 4.67 8.77 -23.36
C ILE A 374 3.51 7.82 -23.05
N ARG A 375 3.10 6.94 -23.99
CA ARG A 375 2.04 5.95 -23.76
C ARG A 375 2.41 4.97 -22.66
N TYR A 376 3.60 4.40 -22.71
CA TYR A 376 4.04 3.43 -21.71
C TYR A 376 4.23 4.09 -20.34
N SER A 377 4.82 5.29 -20.28
CA SER A 377 4.98 6.02 -19.01
C SER A 377 3.64 6.37 -18.37
N ALA A 378 2.69 6.91 -19.16
CA ALA A 378 1.34 7.19 -18.71
C ALA A 378 0.59 5.92 -18.26
N GLY A 379 0.78 4.80 -18.98
CA GLY A 379 0.20 3.51 -18.64
C GLY A 379 0.67 2.98 -17.27
N ILE A 380 1.97 3.06 -16.98
CA ILE A 380 2.54 2.66 -15.67
C ILE A 380 1.89 3.45 -14.53
N ILE A 381 1.77 4.77 -14.69
CA ILE A 381 1.16 5.67 -13.70
C ILE A 381 -0.34 5.37 -13.54
N PHE A 382 -1.03 5.09 -14.64
CA PHE A 382 -2.44 4.73 -14.63
C PHE A 382 -2.70 3.43 -13.85
N PHE A 383 -1.97 2.35 -14.15
CA PHE A 383 -2.14 1.06 -13.47
C PHE A 383 -1.77 1.12 -11.98
N SER A 384 -0.76 1.91 -11.62
CA SER A 384 -0.44 2.20 -10.22
C SER A 384 -1.62 2.93 -9.54
N SER A 385 -2.04 4.07 -10.09
CA SER A 385 -3.06 4.92 -9.45
C SER A 385 -4.47 4.31 -9.41
N ILE A 386 -4.89 3.55 -10.43
CA ILE A 386 -6.21 2.91 -10.47
C ILE A 386 -6.36 1.84 -9.38
N SER A 387 -5.25 1.23 -8.94
CA SER A 387 -5.26 0.27 -7.83
C SER A 387 -5.78 0.93 -6.53
N ASN A 388 -5.38 2.19 -6.25
CA ASN A 388 -5.90 2.96 -5.12
C ASN A 388 -7.40 3.27 -5.24
N PHE A 389 -7.89 3.49 -6.46
CA PHE A 389 -9.33 3.66 -6.72
C PHE A 389 -10.12 2.41 -6.34
N PHE A 390 -9.68 1.24 -6.80
CA PHE A 390 -10.34 -0.01 -6.45
C PHE A 390 -10.27 -0.32 -4.96
N ILE A 391 -9.18 0.07 -4.26
CA ILE A 391 -9.08 -0.06 -2.80
C ILE A 391 -10.21 0.73 -2.12
N VAL A 392 -10.42 2.00 -2.48
CA VAL A 392 -11.49 2.83 -1.89
C VAL A 392 -12.87 2.29 -2.23
N VAL A 393 -13.11 1.90 -3.49
CA VAL A 393 -14.40 1.31 -3.89
C VAL A 393 -14.70 0.06 -3.06
N TYR A 394 -13.72 -0.83 -2.90
CA TYR A 394 -13.88 -2.03 -2.07
C TYR A 394 -14.15 -1.69 -0.60
N GLY A 395 -13.45 -0.70 -0.04
CA GLY A 395 -13.69 -0.22 1.31
C GLY A 395 -15.10 0.34 1.51
N LEU A 396 -15.60 1.12 0.56
CA LEU A 396 -16.97 1.66 0.58
C LEU A 396 -18.03 0.55 0.51
N LEU A 397 -17.79 -0.50 -0.29
CA LEU A 397 -18.69 -1.66 -0.40
C LEU A 397 -18.73 -2.50 0.88
N THR A 398 -17.62 -2.56 1.62
CA THR A 398 -17.51 -3.36 2.85
C THR A 398 -17.89 -2.59 4.13
N GLY A 399 -17.90 -1.26 4.07
CA GLY A 399 -18.38 -0.39 5.15
C GLY A 399 -17.59 -0.56 6.46
N GLU A 400 -18.30 -0.53 7.59
CA GLU A 400 -17.71 -0.53 8.96
C GLU A 400 -16.90 -1.78 9.31
N LYS A 401 -16.92 -2.81 8.46
CA LYS A 401 -16.14 -4.03 8.70
C LYS A 401 -14.63 -3.76 8.66
N TYR A 402 -14.19 -2.91 7.74
CA TYR A 402 -12.77 -2.58 7.56
C TYR A 402 -12.50 -1.08 7.57
N PHE A 403 -13.48 -0.24 7.21
CA PHE A 403 -13.34 1.21 7.34
C PHE A 403 -13.50 1.69 8.77
N HIS A 404 -12.87 2.83 9.06
CA HIS A 404 -13.25 3.61 10.21
C HIS A 404 -14.72 4.04 10.13
N GLU A 405 -15.37 4.20 11.28
CA GLU A 405 -16.81 4.51 11.33
C GLU A 405 -17.11 5.82 10.59
N TRP A 406 -16.24 6.82 10.73
CA TRP A 406 -16.34 8.11 10.04
C TRP A 406 -16.17 8.02 8.51
N ALA A 407 -15.48 6.98 8.01
CA ALA A 407 -15.24 6.74 6.59
C ALA A 407 -16.32 5.85 5.94
N SER A 408 -17.21 5.26 6.72
CA SER A 408 -18.25 4.35 6.23
C SER A 408 -19.44 5.08 5.57
N VAL A 409 -20.05 4.44 4.57
CA VAL A 409 -21.21 4.96 3.80
C VAL A 409 -22.40 5.31 4.71
N LYS A 410 -22.54 4.67 5.89
CA LYS A 410 -23.62 5.01 6.85
C LYS A 410 -23.59 6.47 7.28
N HIS A 411 -22.41 7.08 7.34
CA HIS A 411 -22.23 8.49 7.68
C HIS A 411 -22.06 9.40 6.47
N PHE A 412 -22.31 8.90 5.24
CA PHE A 412 -22.16 9.67 4.01
C PHE A 412 -22.97 10.98 4.01
N LYS A 413 -24.17 10.98 4.59
CA LYS A 413 -25.00 12.20 4.72
C LYS A 413 -24.37 13.23 5.66
N LYS A 414 -23.66 12.81 6.70
CA LYS A 414 -22.98 13.70 7.65
C LYS A 414 -21.65 14.21 7.07
N ASN A 415 -20.95 13.39 6.30
CA ASN A 415 -19.59 13.68 5.85
C ASN A 415 -19.40 13.70 4.33
N LYS A 416 -20.43 14.14 3.59
CA LYS A 416 -20.46 14.12 2.11
C LYS A 416 -19.23 14.79 1.48
N ARG A 417 -18.75 15.88 2.07
CA ARG A 417 -17.62 16.67 1.54
C ARG A 417 -16.31 15.90 1.60
N GLU A 418 -16.02 15.22 2.70
CA GLU A 418 -14.79 14.45 2.85
C GLU A 418 -14.78 13.21 1.93
N HIS A 419 -15.92 12.55 1.76
CA HIS A 419 -16.03 11.44 0.80
C HIS A 419 -15.80 11.89 -0.65
N LEU A 420 -16.42 13.02 -1.06
CA LEU A 420 -16.20 13.58 -2.40
C LEU A 420 -14.76 14.05 -2.59
N TYR A 421 -14.16 14.66 -1.58
CA TYR A 421 -12.76 15.08 -1.61
C TYR A 421 -11.82 13.87 -1.75
N THR A 422 -12.08 12.80 -1.00
CA THR A 422 -11.32 11.55 -1.07
C THR A 422 -11.45 10.92 -2.45
N LEU A 423 -12.66 10.86 -3.00
CA LEU A 423 -12.89 10.36 -4.36
C LEU A 423 -12.15 11.20 -5.41
N ALA A 424 -12.19 12.54 -5.29
CA ALA A 424 -11.48 13.44 -6.19
C ALA A 424 -9.96 13.26 -6.12
N LYS A 425 -9.38 13.08 -4.93
CA LYS A 425 -7.94 12.77 -4.77
C LYS A 425 -7.55 11.50 -5.50
N VAL A 426 -8.34 10.45 -5.33
CA VAL A 426 -8.03 9.12 -5.84
C VAL A 426 -8.21 9.02 -7.35
N LEU A 427 -9.19 9.74 -7.92
CA LEU A 427 -9.40 9.84 -9.36
C LEU A 427 -8.45 10.82 -10.06
N ASN A 428 -7.71 11.65 -9.31
CA ASN A 428 -6.85 12.68 -9.88
C ASN A 428 -5.78 12.11 -10.84
N LEU A 429 -4.95 11.21 -10.32
CA LEU A 429 -3.84 10.63 -11.09
C LEU A 429 -4.32 9.69 -12.22
N PRO A 430 -5.34 8.83 -12.02
CA PRO A 430 -5.93 8.07 -13.12
C PRO A 430 -6.47 8.97 -14.24
N PHE A 431 -7.10 10.10 -13.90
CA PHE A 431 -7.62 11.04 -14.88
C PHE A 431 -6.51 11.68 -15.71
N TRP A 432 -5.49 12.25 -15.07
CA TRP A 432 -4.38 12.90 -15.77
C TRP A 432 -3.54 11.91 -16.58
N SER A 433 -3.35 10.68 -16.09
CA SER A 433 -2.64 9.64 -16.83
C SER A 433 -3.41 9.14 -18.06
N ILE A 434 -4.73 8.93 -17.96
CA ILE A 434 -5.57 8.65 -19.15
C ILE A 434 -5.53 9.83 -20.12
N PHE A 435 -5.63 11.06 -19.64
CA PHE A 435 -5.56 12.25 -20.50
C PHE A 435 -4.22 12.34 -21.24
N CYS A 436 -3.11 12.06 -20.55
CA CYS A 436 -1.78 11.98 -21.15
C CYS A 436 -1.69 10.86 -22.20
N PHE A 437 -2.22 9.67 -21.87
CA PHE A 437 -2.28 8.54 -22.79
C PHE A 437 -3.09 8.85 -24.05
N LEU A 438 -4.27 9.45 -23.93
CA LEU A 438 -5.09 9.83 -25.07
C LEU A 438 -4.42 10.95 -25.89
N GLY A 439 -3.79 11.91 -25.23
CA GLY A 439 -3.04 12.98 -25.90
C GLY A 439 -1.89 12.47 -26.76
N SER A 440 -1.21 11.41 -26.32
CA SER A 440 -0.14 10.77 -27.09
C SER A 440 -0.61 10.03 -28.35
N LEU A 441 -1.92 9.89 -28.58
CA LEU A 441 -2.47 9.38 -29.85
C LEU A 441 -2.39 10.41 -30.98
N GLY A 442 -2.19 11.70 -30.65
CA GLY A 442 -2.05 12.79 -31.61
C GLY A 442 -0.65 12.91 -32.24
N SER A 443 -0.31 14.11 -32.71
CA SER A 443 1.02 14.41 -33.27
C SER A 443 2.10 14.41 -32.17
N SER A 444 3.34 14.08 -32.54
CA SER A 444 4.49 14.00 -31.61
C SER A 444 4.71 15.31 -30.86
N SER A 445 4.67 16.43 -31.57
CA SER A 445 4.79 17.77 -30.97
C SER A 445 3.68 18.02 -29.94
N SER A 446 2.43 17.67 -30.25
CA SER A 446 1.30 17.85 -29.31
C SER A 446 1.44 16.97 -28.05
N ALA A 447 1.97 15.76 -28.19
CA ALA A 447 2.12 14.81 -27.09
C ALA A 447 3.10 15.32 -26.01
N ILE A 448 4.19 15.98 -26.43
CA ILE A 448 5.18 16.58 -25.52
C ILE A 448 4.55 17.69 -24.68
N TYR A 449 3.79 18.60 -25.32
CA TYR A 449 3.09 19.65 -24.59
C TYR A 449 2.05 19.08 -23.61
N ILE A 450 1.31 18.05 -24.02
CA ILE A 450 0.34 17.37 -23.14
C ILE A 450 1.06 16.70 -21.96
N LEU A 451 2.22 16.08 -22.17
CA LEU A 451 3.03 15.51 -21.10
C LEU A 451 3.43 16.58 -20.07
N TYR A 452 3.89 17.75 -20.52
CA TYR A 452 4.22 18.85 -19.60
C TYR A 452 2.99 19.35 -18.86
N ILE A 453 1.88 19.61 -19.56
CA ILE A 453 0.62 20.06 -18.96
C ILE A 453 0.13 19.06 -17.91
N THR A 454 0.17 17.77 -18.19
CA THR A 454 -0.28 16.71 -17.27
C THR A 454 0.65 16.57 -16.06
N SER A 455 1.96 16.67 -16.26
CA SER A 455 2.97 16.59 -15.19
C SER A 455 2.84 17.73 -14.18
N PHE A 456 2.54 18.95 -14.64
CA PHE A 456 2.25 20.09 -13.76
C PHE A 456 0.81 20.10 -13.23
N GLY A 457 -0.15 19.79 -14.10
CA GLY A 457 -1.58 19.83 -13.79
C GLY A 457 -1.97 18.89 -12.66
N ALA A 458 -1.36 17.70 -12.59
CA ALA A 458 -1.67 16.69 -11.58
C ALA A 458 -1.36 17.13 -10.13
N PRO A 459 -0.18 17.68 -9.81
CA PRO A 459 0.08 18.30 -8.51
C PRO A 459 -0.86 19.48 -8.21
N PHE A 460 -1.06 20.40 -9.16
CA PHE A 460 -1.89 21.60 -8.96
C PHE A 460 -3.36 21.26 -8.69
N SER A 461 -3.90 20.20 -9.32
CA SER A 461 -5.28 19.78 -9.09
C SER A 461 -5.53 19.26 -7.67
N PHE A 462 -4.53 18.73 -6.96
CA PHE A 462 -4.70 18.39 -5.53
C PHE A 462 -5.01 19.63 -4.67
N PHE A 463 -4.31 20.74 -4.92
CA PHE A 463 -4.57 22.01 -4.24
C PHE A 463 -5.93 22.57 -4.63
N ALA A 464 -6.28 22.52 -5.92
CA ALA A 464 -7.59 22.95 -6.41
C ALA A 464 -8.73 22.15 -5.75
N PHE A 465 -8.62 20.82 -5.66
CA PHE A 465 -9.60 19.99 -4.98
C PHE A 465 -9.73 20.33 -3.50
N LYS A 466 -8.60 20.55 -2.80
CA LYS A 466 -8.65 20.99 -1.40
C LYS A 466 -9.41 22.32 -1.28
N PHE A 467 -9.14 23.27 -2.15
CA PHE A 467 -9.83 24.58 -2.13
C PHE A 467 -11.33 24.45 -2.41
N ILE A 468 -11.70 23.72 -3.46
CA ILE A 468 -13.09 23.50 -3.90
C ILE A 468 -13.90 22.81 -2.79
N PHE A 469 -13.39 21.69 -2.26
CA PHE A 469 -14.15 20.88 -1.32
C PHE A 469 -14.06 21.36 0.13
N MET A 470 -12.95 21.99 0.54
CA MET A 470 -12.72 22.37 1.93
C MET A 470 -12.90 23.86 2.24
N ASN A 471 -12.82 24.81 1.29
CA ASN A 471 -12.64 26.22 1.67
C ASN A 471 -13.48 27.35 1.04
N TYR A 472 -14.53 27.12 0.24
CA TYR A 472 -15.39 28.25 -0.20
C TYR A 472 -16.90 28.11 0.08
N LEU A 473 -17.48 26.92 -0.04
CA LEU A 473 -18.90 26.73 0.28
C LEU A 473 -19.19 26.69 1.79
N SER A 474 -18.23 26.31 2.64
CA SER A 474 -18.45 26.23 4.09
C SER A 474 -18.68 27.61 4.73
N LYS A 475 -17.93 28.63 4.30
CA LYS A 475 -18.14 30.01 4.75
C LYS A 475 -19.49 30.56 4.28
N ILE A 476 -19.89 30.28 3.04
CA ILE A 476 -21.20 30.69 2.50
C ILE A 476 -22.35 29.98 3.21
N THR A 477 -22.23 28.67 3.48
CA THR A 477 -23.26 27.90 4.20
C THR A 477 -23.37 28.34 5.67
N ALA A 478 -22.25 28.63 6.33
CA ALA A 478 -22.23 29.14 7.70
C ALA A 478 -22.78 30.57 7.79
N LEU A 479 -22.50 31.43 6.81
CA LEU A 479 -23.08 32.76 6.70
C LEU A 479 -24.60 32.70 6.46
N PHE A 480 -25.07 31.85 5.55
CA PHE A 480 -26.50 31.64 5.30
C PHE A 480 -27.24 31.08 6.53
N LEU A 481 -26.66 30.11 7.24
CA LEU A 481 -27.25 29.57 8.46
C LEU A 481 -27.28 30.60 9.59
N ARG A 482 -26.22 31.38 9.78
CA ARG A 482 -26.18 32.48 10.76
C ARG A 482 -27.22 33.56 10.43
N GLN A 483 -27.39 33.90 9.16
CA GLN A 483 -28.37 34.88 8.71
C GLN A 483 -29.81 34.38 8.93
N ASN A 484 -30.09 33.11 8.65
CA ASN A 484 -31.40 32.50 8.92
C ASN A 484 -31.70 32.37 10.42
N TYR A 485 -30.69 32.09 11.26
CA TYR A 485 -30.84 32.03 12.71
C TYR A 485 -31.17 33.39 13.30
N LEU A 486 -30.44 34.45 12.89
CA LEU A 486 -30.68 35.82 13.32
C LEU A 486 -32.06 36.34 12.86
N VAL A 487 -32.52 35.96 11.67
CA VAL A 487 -33.88 36.31 11.20
C VAL A 487 -34.96 35.62 12.04
N LYS A 488 -34.72 34.37 12.47
CA LYS A 488 -35.66 33.62 13.31
C LYS A 488 -35.71 34.16 14.74
N GLU A 489 -34.56 34.44 15.34
CA GLU A 489 -34.43 35.03 16.67
C GLU A 489 -35.06 36.43 16.73
N ASN A 490 -34.85 37.27 15.72
CA ASN A 490 -35.50 38.57 15.63
C ASN A 490 -37.03 38.43 15.51
N LYS A 491 -37.55 37.48 14.71
CA LYS A 491 -39.01 37.24 14.61
C LYS A 491 -39.62 36.81 15.94
N GLU A 492 -38.94 35.94 16.70
CA GLU A 492 -39.40 35.50 18.02
C GLU A 492 -39.36 36.65 19.04
N LEU A 493 -38.33 37.51 18.98
CA LEU A 493 -38.23 38.71 19.83
C LEU A 493 -39.35 39.73 19.52
N TYR A 494 -39.64 40.01 18.25
CA TYR A 494 -40.74 40.90 17.86
C TYR A 494 -42.10 40.33 18.28
N ALA A 495 -42.33 39.03 18.10
CA ALA A 495 -43.56 38.37 18.56
C ALA A 495 -43.72 38.46 20.09
N SER A 496 -42.65 38.26 20.86
CA SER A 496 -42.72 38.40 22.33
C SER A 496 -43.00 39.85 22.76
N LYS A 497 -42.45 40.83 22.04
CA LYS A 497 -42.63 42.26 22.36
C LYS A 497 -44.06 42.71 22.06
N GLU A 498 -44.65 42.22 20.97
CA GLU A 498 -46.03 42.47 20.60
C GLU A 498 -47.03 41.85 21.61
N ILE A 499 -46.74 40.63 22.11
CA ILE A 499 -47.51 39.98 23.19
C ILE A 499 -47.40 40.79 24.49
N SER A 500 -46.20 41.27 24.85
CA SER A 500 -45.99 42.06 26.07
C SER A 500 -46.70 43.42 26.02
N LEU A 501 -46.71 44.08 24.85
CA LEU A 501 -47.43 45.34 24.64
C LEU A 501 -48.95 45.15 24.72
N ARG A 502 -49.47 44.04 24.17
CA ARG A 502 -50.88 43.69 24.36
C ARG A 502 -51.21 43.41 25.83
N GLN A 503 -50.38 42.67 26.55
CA GLN A 503 -50.59 42.40 27.98
C GLN A 503 -50.55 43.68 28.83
N MET A 504 -49.59 44.59 28.56
CA MET A 504 -49.55 45.89 29.25
C MET A 504 -50.80 46.74 28.99
N SER A 505 -51.29 46.78 27.74
CA SER A 505 -52.53 47.50 27.39
C SER A 505 -53.78 46.94 28.07
N PHE A 506 -53.80 45.63 28.37
CA PHE A 506 -54.88 44.99 29.12
C PHE A 506 -54.76 45.20 30.64
N SER A 507 -53.55 45.31 31.19
CA SER A 507 -53.33 45.50 32.63
C SER A 507 -53.59 46.92 33.14
N THR A 508 -53.49 47.94 32.29
CA THR A 508 -53.85 49.32 32.67
C THR A 508 -55.36 49.55 32.80
N VAL A 509 -56.20 48.57 32.43
CA VAL A 509 -57.67 48.66 32.52
C VAL A 509 -58.23 47.94 33.76
N ARG A 510 -57.41 47.19 34.52
CA ARG A 510 -57.86 46.44 35.71
C ARG A 510 -56.80 46.46 36.80
N LEU A 511 -56.91 47.37 37.77
CA LEU A 511 -56.59 47.18 39.20
C LEU A 511 -56.68 48.51 39.95
N ASP A 512 -57.91 48.92 40.26
CA ASP A 512 -58.21 49.58 41.53
C ASP A 512 -58.81 48.53 42.48
N ASN A 513 -58.37 48.57 43.73
CA ASN A 513 -58.93 47.88 44.92
C ASN A 513 -58.53 46.41 45.17
N TYR A 514 -57.51 46.18 45.99
CA TYR A 514 -57.64 45.77 47.41
C TYR A 514 -56.33 45.16 47.95
N VAL A 515 -55.89 45.68 49.10
CA VAL A 515 -54.79 45.19 49.96
C VAL A 515 -55.40 44.67 51.26
N ILE A 516 -54.72 43.72 51.93
CA ILE A 516 -54.55 43.50 53.40
C ILE A 516 -54.37 41.97 53.59
N ARG A 517 -53.19 41.40 53.91
CA ARG A 517 -52.24 41.54 55.04
C ARG A 517 -52.57 40.59 56.22
N ASN A 518 -51.62 39.71 56.55
CA ASN A 518 -51.10 39.33 57.87
C ASN A 518 -50.19 38.09 57.69
N GLU A 519 -48.87 38.10 57.96
CA GLU A 519 -48.17 38.22 59.27
C GLU A 519 -48.73 37.18 60.27
N ASN A 520 -47.99 36.26 60.92
CA ASN A 520 -46.57 36.23 61.25
C ASN A 520 -46.21 34.91 62.03
N PHE A 521 -44.92 34.55 61.98
CA PHE A 521 -44.08 33.84 62.97
C PHE A 521 -44.22 32.34 63.35
N ASN A 522 -43.05 31.69 63.21
CA ASN A 522 -42.51 30.41 63.69
C ASN A 522 -42.81 29.13 62.90
#